data_AF-A0A453KKW2-F1
#
_entry.id   AF-A0A453KKW2-F1
#
_cell.length_a   1.000
_cell.length_b   1.000
_cell.length_c   1.000
_cell.angle_alpha   90.00
_cell.angle_beta   90.00
_cell.angle_gamma   90.00
#
_symmetry.space_group_name_H-M   'P 1'
#
loop_
_entity.id
_entity.type
_entity.pdbx_description
1 polymer ?
#
loop_
_entity_poly.entity_id
_entity_poly.type
_entity_poly.pdbx_seq_one_letter_code
_entity_poly.pdbx_strand_id
1 'polypeptide(L)'
;MEFLILAGDHLYRMDYQKFIQAHRETDADITVAALPMDEERATAFGLMKIDDEGRIVEFSEKPKGEKLKAMMVDTTILGLDSERAKELPYIASMGIYVFSKDAMLRLLRDNFPSANDFGSEVIPGATEIGMRVQAYLYDGYWEDIGTIEAFYNANLGITKKPVPDFSFYDRSAPIYTQSRYLPPSKVLNADVTDSVIGEGCVINHCTINHSVVGLRSCISEGAVIEDSLLMGADYYETENDKQVLSESGGIPIGIGKNAHIRKAIIDKNARIGENVKIINVDDIQEASRESDGYFIKSGIVTVIKDALIPSGTVI
;
A
#
# COMPACT_ATOMS: atom_id res chain seq x y z
N MET A 1 19.02 15.68 19.08
CA MET A 1 18.35 14.37 19.22
C MET A 1 16.92 14.58 18.78
N GLU A 2 16.49 13.77 17.83
CA GLU A 2 15.26 13.93 17.10
C GLU A 2 14.49 12.60 17.10
N PHE A 3 13.17 12.67 16.95
CA PHE A 3 12.31 11.52 16.71
C PHE A 3 11.82 11.57 15.27
N LEU A 4 12.08 10.50 14.51
CA LEU A 4 11.48 10.28 13.20
C LEU A 4 10.20 9.47 13.39
N ILE A 5 9.07 10.04 13.00
CA ILE A 5 7.74 9.44 13.10
C ILE A 5 7.31 9.04 11.69
N LEU A 6 6.96 7.78 11.51
CA LEU A 6 6.62 7.19 10.21
C LEU A 6 5.25 6.52 10.31
N ALA A 7 4.40 6.73 9.32
CA ALA A 7 3.21 5.92 9.09
C ALA A 7 3.60 4.49 8.64
N GLY A 8 2.74 3.52 8.92
CA GLY A 8 3.04 2.09 8.78
C GLY A 8 2.60 1.45 7.46
N ASP A 9 1.86 2.20 6.64
CA ASP A 9 1.03 1.68 5.54
C ASP A 9 1.14 2.53 4.26
N HIS A 10 2.30 3.14 4.03
CA HIS A 10 2.60 3.84 2.77
C HIS A 10 3.68 3.11 1.97
N LEU A 11 3.54 3.07 0.64
CA LEU A 11 4.52 2.51 -0.28
C LEU A 11 5.39 3.60 -0.90
N TYR A 12 6.65 3.70 -0.48
CA TYR A 12 7.60 4.71 -0.94
C TYR A 12 9.05 4.32 -0.62
N ARG A 13 10.00 5.10 -1.13
CA ARG A 13 11.43 5.05 -0.74
C ARG A 13 11.92 6.47 -0.51
N MET A 14 12.51 6.72 0.66
CA MET A 14 13.01 8.04 1.04
C MET A 14 14.33 7.93 1.79
N ASP A 15 15.28 8.80 1.45
CA ASP A 15 16.49 9.02 2.25
C ASP A 15 16.18 10.02 3.37
N TYR A 16 15.91 9.50 4.56
CA TYR A 16 15.58 10.33 5.73
C TYR A 16 16.75 11.19 6.22
N GLN A 17 18.00 10.93 5.79
CA GLN A 17 19.12 11.75 6.22
C GLN A 17 18.97 13.19 5.75
N LYS A 18 18.53 13.39 4.50
CA LYS A 18 18.27 14.72 3.94
C LYS A 18 17.10 15.43 4.63
N PHE A 19 16.06 14.66 4.97
CA PHE A 19 14.91 15.17 5.72
C PHE A 19 15.30 15.66 7.12
N ILE A 20 16.09 14.86 7.84
CA ILE A 20 16.61 15.23 9.17
C ILE A 20 17.63 16.37 9.06
N GLN A 21 18.42 16.43 7.99
CA GLN A 21 19.35 17.53 7.74
C GLN A 21 18.58 18.85 7.58
N ALA A 22 17.54 18.88 6.75
CA ALA A 22 16.70 20.06 6.58
C ALA A 22 16.08 20.52 7.91
N HIS A 23 15.56 19.59 8.72
CA HIS A 23 15.04 19.88 10.06
C HIS A 23 16.04 20.64 10.94
N ARG A 24 17.32 20.23 10.91
CA ARG A 24 18.39 20.86 11.68
C ARG A 24 18.83 22.20 11.10
N GLU A 25 18.93 22.31 9.79
CA GLU A 25 19.36 23.53 9.09
C GLU A 25 18.36 24.68 9.27
N THR A 26 17.06 24.36 9.36
CA THR A 26 16.00 25.35 9.60
C THR A 26 15.71 25.60 11.08
N ASP A 27 16.45 24.96 12.00
CA ASP A 27 16.21 25.01 13.46
C ASP A 27 14.73 24.76 13.81
N ALA A 28 14.14 23.76 13.14
CA ALA A 28 12.72 23.47 13.25
C ALA A 28 12.39 22.70 14.54
N ASP A 29 11.24 23.01 15.13
CA ASP A 29 10.68 22.20 16.20
C ASP A 29 10.10 20.89 15.62
N ILE A 30 9.47 21.01 14.45
CA ILE A 30 8.85 19.93 13.69
C ILE A 30 9.13 20.14 12.20
N THR A 31 9.47 19.08 11.47
CA THR A 31 9.46 19.11 10.00
C THR A 31 8.49 18.05 9.47
N VAL A 32 7.61 18.45 8.54
CA VAL A 32 6.58 17.60 7.92
C VAL A 32 7.00 17.31 6.48
N ALA A 33 7.02 16.04 6.09
CA ALA A 33 7.22 15.67 4.70
C ALA A 33 5.96 16.02 3.88
N ALA A 34 6.14 16.81 2.83
CA ALA A 34 5.11 17.39 1.99
C ALA A 34 5.15 16.74 0.59
N LEU A 35 4.02 16.20 0.14
CA LEU A 35 3.84 15.65 -1.20
C LEU A 35 3.12 16.66 -2.09
N PRO A 36 3.68 17.05 -3.26
CA PRO A 36 3.01 17.92 -4.21
C PRO A 36 1.90 17.15 -4.94
N MET A 37 0.74 17.77 -5.11
CA MET A 37 -0.43 17.12 -5.71
C MET A 37 -1.33 18.06 -6.51
N ASP A 38 -2.07 17.46 -7.44
CA ASP A 38 -3.11 18.10 -8.23
C ASP A 38 -4.40 18.28 -7.43
N GLU A 39 -5.34 19.05 -7.99
CA GLU A 39 -6.64 19.35 -7.37
C GLU A 39 -7.50 18.09 -7.13
N GLU A 40 -7.43 17.11 -8.03
CA GLU A 40 -8.25 15.89 -7.98
C GLU A 40 -7.94 15.06 -6.74
N ARG A 41 -6.65 14.86 -6.45
CA ARG A 41 -6.18 14.11 -5.28
C ARG A 41 -6.19 14.93 -4.00
N ALA A 42 -5.98 16.24 -4.07
CA ALA A 42 -5.82 17.11 -2.90
C ALA A 42 -6.95 17.01 -1.87
N THR A 43 -8.19 16.80 -2.31
CA THR A 43 -9.36 16.72 -1.41
C THR A 43 -9.38 15.49 -0.50
N ALA A 44 -8.55 14.48 -0.77
CA ALA A 44 -8.44 13.26 0.02
C ALA A 44 -7.47 13.41 1.21
N PHE A 45 -6.66 14.48 1.27
CA PHE A 45 -5.57 14.62 2.22
C PHE A 45 -5.67 15.89 3.09
N GLY A 46 -4.85 15.93 4.14
CA GLY A 46 -4.59 17.13 4.93
C GLY A 46 -3.60 18.03 4.21
N LEU A 47 -4.08 19.18 3.72
CA LEU A 47 -3.29 20.16 2.99
C LEU A 47 -2.62 21.17 3.92
N MET A 48 -1.52 21.72 3.47
CA MET A 48 -0.73 22.71 4.21
C MET A 48 -0.50 23.96 3.36
N LYS A 49 -0.45 25.12 4.00
CA LYS A 49 0.11 26.34 3.40
C LYS A 49 1.43 26.69 4.02
N ILE A 50 2.32 27.21 3.19
CA ILE A 50 3.64 27.65 3.57
C ILE A 50 3.82 29.14 3.30
N ASP A 51 4.72 29.77 4.05
CA ASP A 51 5.27 31.08 3.72
C ASP A 51 6.45 30.97 2.74
N ASP A 52 7.10 32.11 2.47
CA ASP A 52 8.21 32.24 1.51
C ASP A 52 9.49 31.48 1.94
N GLU A 53 9.58 31.07 3.22
CA GLU A 53 10.67 30.25 3.75
C GLU A 53 10.28 28.75 3.84
N GLY A 54 9.09 28.37 3.38
CA GLY A 54 8.60 26.99 3.47
C GLY A 54 8.10 26.60 4.86
N ARG A 55 7.97 27.54 5.79
CA ARG A 55 7.39 27.28 7.11
C ARG A 55 5.89 27.15 6.96
N ILE A 56 5.33 26.14 7.61
CA ILE A 56 3.89 25.86 7.55
C ILE A 56 3.16 26.86 8.45
N VAL A 57 2.17 27.53 7.87
CA VAL A 57 1.38 28.59 8.51
C VAL A 57 -0.09 28.25 8.66
N GLU A 58 -0.61 27.31 7.86
CA GLU A 58 -2.02 26.90 7.89
C GLU A 58 -2.15 25.41 7.54
N PHE A 59 -3.11 24.74 8.19
CA PHE A 59 -3.50 23.36 7.90
C PHE A 59 -4.98 23.30 7.57
N SER A 60 -5.34 22.45 6.62
CA SER A 60 -6.74 22.17 6.29
C SER A 60 -6.95 20.70 5.99
N GLU A 61 -7.74 20.03 6.81
CA GLU A 61 -8.05 18.61 6.64
C GLU A 61 -9.14 18.42 5.57
N LYS A 62 -8.80 17.69 4.50
CA LYS A 62 -9.71 17.32 3.40
C LYS A 62 -10.57 18.48 2.88
N PRO A 63 -9.95 19.63 2.51
CA PRO A 63 -10.68 20.83 2.13
C PRO A 63 -11.40 20.64 0.80
N LYS A 64 -12.53 21.33 0.63
CA LYS A 64 -13.36 21.28 -0.58
C LYS A 64 -13.81 22.67 -1.00
N GLY A 65 -14.11 22.85 -2.29
CA GLY A 65 -14.64 24.10 -2.84
C GLY A 65 -13.70 25.29 -2.61
N GLU A 66 -14.22 26.41 -2.10
CA GLU A 66 -13.42 27.61 -1.87
C GLU A 66 -12.29 27.41 -0.85
N LYS A 67 -12.47 26.51 0.12
CA LYS A 67 -11.38 26.16 1.06
C LYS A 67 -10.24 25.46 0.35
N LEU A 68 -10.52 24.60 -0.62
CA LEU A 68 -9.48 23.92 -1.40
C LEU A 68 -8.68 24.97 -2.17
N LYS A 69 -9.35 25.87 -2.91
CA LYS A 69 -8.68 26.94 -3.66
C LYS A 69 -7.80 27.84 -2.76
N ALA A 70 -8.25 28.12 -1.54
CA ALA A 70 -7.49 28.92 -0.58
C ALA A 70 -6.19 28.25 -0.11
N MET A 71 -6.07 26.92 -0.24
CA MET A 71 -4.90 26.12 0.13
C MET A 71 -3.86 25.98 -0.99
N MET A 72 -4.07 26.61 -2.15
CA MET A 72 -3.03 26.63 -3.18
C MET A 72 -1.78 27.33 -2.68
N VAL A 73 -0.62 26.80 -3.04
CA VAL A 73 0.70 27.34 -2.72
C VAL A 73 1.57 27.39 -3.98
N ASP A 74 2.61 28.22 -3.94
CA ASP A 74 3.68 28.14 -4.92
C ASP A 74 4.67 27.05 -4.50
N THR A 75 4.56 25.87 -5.12
CA THR A 75 5.43 24.73 -4.79
C THR A 75 6.87 24.92 -5.26
N THR A 76 7.19 25.98 -6.04
CA THR A 76 8.58 26.33 -6.35
C THR A 76 9.37 26.80 -5.13
N ILE A 77 8.68 27.30 -4.08
CA ILE A 77 9.28 27.67 -2.80
C ILE A 77 10.01 26.47 -2.18
N LEU A 78 9.47 25.25 -2.35
CA LEU A 78 10.08 24.03 -1.83
C LEU A 78 11.05 23.35 -2.82
N GLY A 79 11.32 23.99 -3.96
CA GLY A 79 12.28 23.52 -4.95
C GLY A 79 11.69 22.71 -6.11
N LEU A 80 10.36 22.69 -6.28
CA LEU A 80 9.73 22.11 -7.47
C LEU A 80 9.96 23.02 -8.68
N ASP A 81 10.10 22.46 -9.88
CA ASP A 81 10.24 23.29 -11.10
C ASP A 81 8.92 23.99 -11.46
N SER A 82 9.04 25.10 -12.19
CA SER A 82 7.89 25.98 -12.49
C SER A 82 6.83 25.36 -13.40
N GLU A 83 7.12 24.29 -14.14
CA GLU A 83 6.12 23.59 -14.95
C GLU A 83 5.29 22.67 -14.06
N ARG A 84 5.96 21.79 -13.29
CA ARG A 84 5.30 20.91 -12.34
C ARG A 84 4.58 21.65 -11.23
N ALA A 85 5.10 22.80 -10.80
CA ALA A 85 4.45 23.61 -9.77
C ALA A 85 3.08 24.16 -10.17
N LYS A 86 2.86 24.39 -11.48
CA LYS A 86 1.54 24.79 -11.99
C LYS A 86 0.55 23.63 -12.00
N GLU A 87 1.04 22.42 -12.26
CA GLU A 87 0.22 21.20 -12.29
C GLU A 87 -0.06 20.66 -10.89
N LEU A 88 0.84 20.92 -9.94
CA LEU A 88 0.80 20.45 -8.56
C LEU A 88 0.80 21.63 -7.57
N PRO A 89 -0.26 22.46 -7.54
CA PRO A 89 -0.32 23.68 -6.74
C PRO A 89 -0.69 23.42 -5.27
N TYR A 90 -0.75 22.17 -4.82
CA TYR A 90 -1.07 21.79 -3.45
C TYR A 90 0.06 20.97 -2.84
N ILE A 91 0.20 21.06 -1.52
CA ILE A 91 1.06 20.19 -0.73
C ILE A 91 0.23 19.52 0.36
N ALA A 92 0.38 18.21 0.50
CA ALA A 92 -0.23 17.46 1.59
C ALA A 92 0.80 16.83 2.51
N SER A 93 0.40 16.63 3.76
CA SER A 93 1.18 15.85 4.72
C SER A 93 1.22 14.37 4.30
N MET A 94 2.41 13.79 4.26
CA MET A 94 2.60 12.34 4.05
C MET A 94 2.45 11.51 5.34
N GLY A 95 2.11 12.15 6.47
CA GLY A 95 2.11 11.47 7.77
C GLY A 95 3.51 11.10 8.29
N ILE A 96 4.55 11.81 7.81
CA ILE A 96 5.95 11.56 8.16
C ILE A 96 6.55 12.85 8.74
N TYR A 97 7.14 12.73 9.93
CA TYR A 97 7.57 13.88 10.72
C TYR A 97 8.96 13.70 11.33
N VAL A 98 9.74 14.77 11.42
CA VAL A 98 10.86 14.87 12.35
C VAL A 98 10.47 15.80 13.49
N PHE A 99 10.59 15.34 14.73
CA PHE A 99 10.39 16.15 15.92
C PHE A 99 11.70 16.36 16.65
N SER A 100 11.97 17.60 17.07
CA SER A 100 12.95 17.85 18.12
C SER A 100 12.49 17.18 19.42
N LYS A 101 13.43 16.58 20.17
CA LYS A 101 13.12 15.85 21.42
C LYS A 101 12.26 16.66 22.38
N ASP A 102 12.64 17.91 22.62
CA ASP A 102 11.96 18.78 23.58
C ASP A 102 10.60 19.24 23.06
N ALA A 103 10.47 19.45 21.74
CA ALA A 103 9.19 19.74 21.10
C ALA A 103 8.20 18.58 21.30
N MET A 104 8.61 17.34 21.07
CA MET A 104 7.78 16.15 21.28
C MET A 104 7.25 16.05 22.72
N LEU A 105 8.14 16.17 23.72
CA LEU A 105 7.77 16.07 25.13
C LEU A 105 6.81 17.19 25.53
N ARG A 106 7.13 18.43 25.14
CA ARG A 106 6.32 19.59 25.46
C ARG A 106 4.93 19.49 24.83
N LEU A 107 4.85 19.08 23.57
CA LEU A 107 3.59 18.95 22.85
C LEU A 107 2.69 17.87 23.44
N LEU A 108 3.20 16.65 23.60
CA LEU A 108 2.35 15.52 24.01
C LEU A 108 2.05 15.48 25.51
N ARG A 109 2.90 16.05 26.36
CA ARG A 109 2.68 16.02 27.81
C ARG A 109 2.04 17.30 28.33
N ASP A 110 2.46 18.45 27.82
CA ASP A 110 2.16 19.74 28.45
C ASP A 110 1.12 20.54 27.65
N ASN A 111 1.29 20.67 26.32
CA ASN A 111 0.40 21.48 25.47
C ASN A 111 -0.88 20.75 25.05
N PHE A 112 -0.77 19.50 24.62
CA PHE A 112 -1.87 18.71 24.04
C PHE A 112 -1.97 17.30 24.64
N PRO A 113 -2.09 17.17 25.98
CA PRO A 113 -2.12 15.86 26.65
C PRO A 113 -3.33 14.98 26.30
N SER A 114 -4.36 15.56 25.69
CA SER A 114 -5.59 14.86 25.27
C SER A 114 -5.70 14.65 23.77
N ALA A 115 -4.68 15.03 22.98
CA ALA A 115 -4.67 14.79 21.55
C ALA A 115 -4.52 13.29 21.27
N ASN A 116 -5.28 12.82 20.28
CA ASN A 116 -5.31 11.44 19.82
C ASN A 116 -4.63 11.28 18.45
N ASP A 117 -4.53 12.37 17.67
CA ASP A 117 -3.97 12.32 16.31
C ASP A 117 -2.89 13.37 16.08
N PHE A 118 -1.77 12.94 15.46
CA PHE A 118 -0.70 13.87 15.14
C PHE A 118 -1.10 14.84 14.03
N GLY A 119 -1.63 14.34 12.91
CA GLY A 119 -1.81 15.11 11.68
C GLY A 119 -2.90 16.18 11.79
N SER A 120 -3.99 15.86 12.47
CA SER A 120 -5.19 16.70 12.57
C SER A 120 -5.30 17.49 13.87
N GLU A 121 -4.55 17.14 14.93
CA GLU A 121 -4.60 17.84 16.23
C GLU A 121 -3.24 18.40 16.65
N VAL A 122 -2.22 17.56 16.81
CA VAL A 122 -0.92 18.01 17.37
C VAL A 122 -0.18 18.96 16.42
N ILE A 123 -0.12 18.64 15.12
CA ILE A 123 0.61 19.44 14.14
C ILE A 123 -0.07 20.80 13.89
N PRO A 124 -1.39 20.89 13.67
CA PRO A 124 -2.09 22.17 13.60
C PRO A 124 -1.93 22.96 14.91
N GLY A 125 -2.10 22.32 16.06
CA GLY A 125 -1.93 22.97 17.37
C GLY A 125 -0.52 23.51 17.60
N ALA A 126 0.53 22.78 17.20
CA ALA A 126 1.92 23.25 17.28
C ALA A 126 2.15 24.51 16.43
N THR A 127 1.49 24.58 15.27
CA THR A 127 1.53 25.74 14.37
C THR A 127 0.84 26.95 15.02
N GLU A 128 -0.34 26.75 15.61
CA GLU A 128 -1.12 27.80 16.27
C GLU A 128 -0.40 28.43 17.49
N ILE A 129 0.34 27.64 18.26
CA ILE A 129 1.14 28.15 19.39
C ILE A 129 2.50 28.74 18.96
N GLY A 130 2.74 28.85 17.65
CA GLY A 130 3.87 29.56 17.07
C GLY A 130 5.17 28.78 17.00
N MET A 131 5.15 27.45 17.14
CA MET A 131 6.35 26.62 16.93
C MET A 131 6.82 26.68 15.48
N ARG A 132 8.10 26.37 15.24
CA ARG A 132 8.68 26.30 13.90
C ARG A 132 8.36 24.94 13.28
N VAL A 133 7.22 24.89 12.58
CA VAL A 133 6.77 23.74 11.79
C VAL A 133 7.17 23.97 10.34
N GLN A 134 8.11 23.17 9.83
CA GLN A 134 8.72 23.36 8.51
C GLN A 134 8.22 22.30 7.53
N ALA A 135 7.92 22.68 6.28
CA ALA A 135 7.66 21.72 5.22
C ALA A 135 8.97 21.22 4.59
N TYR A 136 9.00 19.94 4.20
CA TYR A 136 10.07 19.36 3.40
C TYR A 136 9.48 18.66 2.19
N LEU A 137 9.83 19.11 0.98
CA LEU A 137 9.33 18.51 -0.24
C LEU A 137 9.85 17.09 -0.43
N TYR A 138 8.92 16.17 -0.62
CA TYR A 138 9.22 14.84 -1.14
C TYR A 138 8.87 14.78 -2.63
N ASP A 139 9.85 14.44 -3.44
CA ASP A 139 9.70 14.28 -4.89
C ASP A 139 10.06 12.85 -5.30
N GLY A 140 9.07 11.95 -5.16
CA GLY A 140 9.21 10.54 -5.47
C GLY A 140 7.84 9.84 -5.45
N TYR A 141 7.84 8.55 -5.80
CA TYR A 141 6.63 7.73 -5.69
C TYR A 141 6.21 7.56 -4.23
N TRP A 142 4.96 7.87 -3.95
CA TRP A 142 4.32 7.62 -2.68
C TRP A 142 2.86 7.25 -2.94
N GLU A 143 2.41 6.17 -2.29
CA GLU A 143 1.01 5.76 -2.29
C GLU A 143 0.59 5.34 -0.89
N ASP A 144 -0.62 5.76 -0.49
CA ASP A 144 -1.30 5.29 0.71
C ASP A 144 -2.00 3.96 0.40
N ILE A 145 -1.53 2.87 1.00
CA ILE A 145 -2.07 1.53 0.79
C ILE A 145 -2.97 1.05 1.94
N GLY A 146 -3.54 1.99 2.71
CA GLY A 146 -4.43 1.71 3.84
C GLY A 146 -5.85 1.25 3.45
N THR A 147 -6.25 1.38 2.18
CA THR A 147 -7.55 0.88 1.66
C THR A 147 -7.36 -0.34 0.75
N ILE A 148 -8.38 -1.21 0.65
CA ILE A 148 -8.30 -2.43 -0.17
C ILE A 148 -8.01 -2.12 -1.64
N GLU A 149 -8.67 -1.10 -2.21
CA GLU A 149 -8.48 -0.72 -3.60
C GLU A 149 -7.08 -0.15 -3.85
N ALA A 150 -6.60 0.74 -2.99
CA ALA A 150 -5.25 1.28 -3.11
C ALA A 150 -4.18 0.20 -2.92
N PHE A 151 -4.36 -0.67 -1.92
CA PHE A 151 -3.49 -1.83 -1.70
C PHE A 151 -3.44 -2.75 -2.93
N TYR A 152 -4.59 -3.09 -3.50
CA TYR A 152 -4.70 -3.92 -4.70
C TYR A 152 -3.99 -3.27 -5.90
N ASN A 153 -4.29 -1.99 -6.17
CA ASN A 153 -3.72 -1.26 -7.30
C ASN A 153 -2.20 -1.09 -7.16
N ALA A 154 -1.71 -0.72 -5.97
CA ALA A 154 -0.27 -0.56 -5.73
C ALA A 154 0.49 -1.89 -5.86
N ASN A 155 -0.10 -3.01 -5.43
CA ASN A 155 0.51 -4.33 -5.61
C ASN A 155 0.57 -4.71 -7.09
N LEU A 156 -0.52 -4.57 -7.85
CA LEU A 156 -0.50 -4.88 -9.29
C LEU A 156 0.38 -3.89 -10.08
N GLY A 157 0.55 -2.66 -9.61
CA GLY A 157 1.39 -1.63 -10.25
C GLY A 157 2.86 -2.03 -10.44
N ILE A 158 3.35 -3.03 -9.70
CA ILE A 158 4.70 -3.58 -9.91
C ILE A 158 4.85 -4.37 -11.22
N THR A 159 3.74 -4.72 -11.86
CA THR A 159 3.71 -5.43 -13.15
C THR A 159 3.79 -4.49 -14.36
N LYS A 160 3.64 -3.19 -14.13
CA LYS A 160 3.57 -2.16 -15.16
C LYS A 160 4.85 -2.11 -16.01
N LYS A 161 4.67 -1.83 -17.30
CA LYS A 161 5.72 -1.71 -18.31
C LYS A 161 5.86 -0.25 -18.77
N PRO A 162 7.07 0.18 -19.19
CA PRO A 162 8.34 -0.57 -19.18
C PRO A 162 9.00 -0.62 -17.80
N VAL A 163 8.51 0.18 -16.84
CA VAL A 163 9.00 0.26 -15.48
C VAL A 163 7.81 0.25 -14.51
N PRO A 164 7.95 -0.40 -13.34
CA PRO A 164 6.93 -0.32 -12.31
C PRO A 164 6.90 1.08 -11.69
N ASP A 165 5.75 1.47 -11.15
CA ASP A 165 5.61 2.75 -10.44
C ASP A 165 6.49 2.78 -9.17
N PHE A 166 6.64 1.62 -8.52
CA PHE A 166 7.58 1.41 -7.42
C PHE A 166 8.38 0.12 -7.61
N SER A 167 9.70 0.20 -7.41
CA SER A 167 10.59 -0.97 -7.38
C SER A 167 11.05 -1.27 -5.97
N PHE A 168 10.70 -2.44 -5.44
CA PHE A 168 11.20 -2.94 -4.16
C PHE A 168 12.73 -3.17 -4.18
N TYR A 169 13.26 -3.53 -5.34
CA TYR A 169 14.71 -3.62 -5.56
C TYR A 169 15.27 -2.24 -5.91
N ASP A 170 16.30 -1.84 -5.19
CA ASP A 170 17.19 -0.75 -5.55
C ASP A 170 18.61 -1.15 -5.15
N ARG A 171 19.60 -0.74 -5.95
CA ARG A 171 21.00 -1.12 -5.72
C ARG A 171 21.56 -0.57 -4.40
N SER A 172 21.11 0.61 -4.00
CA SER A 172 21.66 1.36 -2.87
C SER A 172 20.76 1.28 -1.62
N ALA A 173 19.44 1.23 -1.81
CA ALA A 173 18.46 1.18 -0.73
C ALA A 173 17.33 0.16 -1.04
N PRO A 174 17.65 -1.15 -1.11
CA PRO A 174 16.64 -2.18 -1.35
C PRO A 174 15.67 -2.28 -0.17
N ILE A 175 14.43 -2.71 -0.43
CA ILE A 175 13.51 -3.11 0.63
C ILE A 175 13.89 -4.51 1.09
N TYR A 176 14.28 -4.63 2.35
CA TYR A 176 14.64 -5.91 2.94
C TYR A 176 13.40 -6.70 3.38
N THR A 177 13.54 -8.02 3.40
CA THR A 177 12.57 -8.95 4.00
C THR A 177 13.32 -10.14 4.60
N GLN A 178 12.62 -11.03 5.28
CA GLN A 178 13.21 -12.24 5.87
C GLN A 178 13.88 -13.11 4.79
N SER A 179 15.12 -13.57 5.04
CA SER A 179 15.76 -14.60 4.21
C SER A 179 15.13 -15.97 4.49
N ARG A 180 14.41 -16.52 3.51
CA ARG A 180 13.61 -17.75 3.69
C ARG A 180 14.25 -19.02 3.13
N TYR A 181 15.28 -18.89 2.28
CA TYR A 181 15.94 -20.01 1.61
C TYR A 181 14.96 -20.94 0.86
N LEU A 182 13.89 -20.38 0.31
CA LEU A 182 12.96 -21.12 -0.52
C LEU A 182 13.64 -21.53 -1.84
N PRO A 183 13.24 -22.67 -2.44
CA PRO A 183 13.76 -23.04 -3.73
C PRO A 183 13.34 -22.04 -4.82
N PRO A 184 13.99 -22.06 -5.99
CA PRO A 184 13.46 -21.37 -7.16
C PRO A 184 12.03 -21.83 -7.48
N SER A 185 11.20 -20.92 -7.97
CA SER A 185 9.84 -21.26 -8.41
C SER A 185 9.86 -22.27 -9.55
N LYS A 186 9.05 -23.32 -9.42
CA LYS A 186 8.93 -24.40 -10.39
C LYS A 186 7.69 -24.15 -11.26
N VAL A 187 7.92 -24.00 -12.56
CA VAL A 187 6.87 -23.84 -13.57
C VAL A 187 6.90 -25.04 -14.50
N LEU A 188 5.79 -25.79 -14.56
CA LEU A 188 5.68 -26.94 -15.45
C LEU A 188 5.31 -26.52 -16.88
N ASN A 189 4.21 -25.76 -17.02
CA ASN A 189 3.75 -25.21 -18.29
C ASN A 189 2.76 -24.07 -18.02
N ALA A 190 3.22 -22.83 -18.02
CA ALA A 190 2.34 -21.69 -17.77
C ALA A 190 2.49 -20.62 -18.84
N ASP A 191 1.37 -20.05 -19.26
CA ASP A 191 1.35 -18.81 -20.02
C ASP A 191 1.28 -17.64 -19.03
N VAL A 192 2.36 -16.87 -18.94
CA VAL A 192 2.51 -15.79 -17.95
C VAL A 192 2.73 -14.47 -18.68
N THR A 193 1.78 -13.56 -18.51
CA THR A 193 1.76 -12.24 -19.14
C THR A 193 1.59 -11.15 -18.08
N ASP A 194 2.34 -10.06 -18.20
CA ASP A 194 2.24 -8.89 -17.31
C ASP A 194 2.20 -9.23 -15.81
N SER A 195 3.01 -10.18 -15.36
CA SER A 195 2.89 -10.74 -14.01
C SER A 195 4.24 -10.88 -13.30
N VAL A 196 4.20 -10.93 -11.96
CA VAL A 196 5.36 -11.17 -11.11
C VAL A 196 5.19 -12.47 -10.34
N ILE A 197 6.24 -13.31 -10.31
CA ILE A 197 6.27 -14.57 -9.59
C ILE A 197 7.26 -14.48 -8.43
N GLY A 198 6.78 -14.73 -7.22
CA GLY A 198 7.56 -14.73 -5.98
C GLY A 198 8.41 -15.99 -5.79
N GLU A 199 8.94 -16.16 -4.58
CA GLU A 199 9.83 -17.26 -4.21
C GLU A 199 9.09 -18.61 -4.06
N GLY A 200 9.67 -19.69 -4.58
CA GLY A 200 9.23 -21.06 -4.30
C GLY A 200 7.81 -21.42 -4.74
N CYS A 201 7.26 -20.80 -5.77
CA CYS A 201 5.94 -21.17 -6.29
C CYS A 201 5.99 -22.56 -6.97
N VAL A 202 4.85 -23.26 -6.97
CA VAL A 202 4.63 -24.51 -7.71
C VAL A 202 3.47 -24.28 -8.67
N ILE A 203 3.79 -24.11 -9.95
CA ILE A 203 2.84 -23.66 -10.98
C ILE A 203 2.72 -24.75 -12.04
N ASN A 204 1.53 -25.31 -12.18
CA ASN A 204 1.21 -26.35 -13.17
C ASN A 204 0.69 -25.74 -14.48
N HIS A 205 -0.08 -26.51 -15.25
CA HIS A 205 -0.64 -26.14 -16.54
C HIS A 205 -1.68 -25.01 -16.41
N CYS A 206 -1.31 -23.73 -16.47
CA CYS A 206 -2.24 -22.61 -16.19
C CYS A 206 -1.96 -21.34 -17.01
N THR A 207 -2.87 -20.38 -16.92
CA THR A 207 -2.72 -19.02 -17.47
C THR A 207 -2.69 -17.99 -16.33
N ILE A 208 -1.72 -17.09 -16.35
CA ILE A 208 -1.54 -16.01 -15.36
C ILE A 208 -1.35 -14.71 -16.13
N ASN A 209 -2.28 -13.78 -15.97
CA ASN A 209 -2.29 -12.48 -16.66
C ASN A 209 -2.44 -11.35 -15.63
N HIS A 210 -1.65 -10.30 -15.78
CA HIS A 210 -1.74 -9.07 -14.97
C HIS A 210 -1.87 -9.34 -13.46
N SER A 211 -0.99 -10.20 -12.90
CA SER A 211 -1.14 -10.74 -11.55
C SER A 211 0.16 -10.78 -10.77
N VAL A 212 0.05 -10.77 -9.45
CA VAL A 212 1.18 -10.95 -8.53
C VAL A 212 1.01 -12.27 -7.79
N VAL A 213 1.96 -13.19 -8.00
CA VAL A 213 1.93 -14.53 -7.41
C VAL A 213 2.92 -14.57 -6.24
N GLY A 214 2.39 -14.53 -5.04
CA GLY A 214 3.16 -14.54 -3.79
C GLY A 214 3.90 -15.85 -3.56
N LEU A 215 4.84 -15.78 -2.61
CA LEU A 215 5.71 -16.90 -2.23
C LEU A 215 4.94 -18.18 -1.90
N ARG A 216 5.49 -19.33 -2.28
CA ARG A 216 4.92 -20.68 -2.04
C ARG A 216 3.53 -20.93 -2.65
N SER A 217 3.06 -20.07 -3.54
CA SER A 217 1.77 -20.29 -4.21
C SER A 217 1.77 -21.63 -4.97
N CYS A 218 0.71 -22.41 -4.78
CA CYS A 218 0.42 -23.63 -5.53
C CYS A 218 -0.73 -23.35 -6.49
N ILE A 219 -0.50 -23.51 -7.79
CA ILE A 219 -1.51 -23.26 -8.83
C ILE A 219 -1.68 -24.54 -9.66
N SER A 220 -2.88 -25.13 -9.60
CA SER A 220 -3.20 -26.42 -10.21
C SER A 220 -3.52 -26.31 -11.71
N GLU A 221 -3.70 -27.46 -12.36
CA GLU A 221 -3.96 -27.54 -13.80
C GLU A 221 -5.27 -26.86 -14.21
N GLY A 222 -5.26 -26.21 -15.38
CA GLY A 222 -6.40 -25.51 -15.97
C GLY A 222 -6.77 -24.20 -15.28
N ALA A 223 -6.04 -23.77 -14.24
CA ALA A 223 -6.36 -22.52 -13.55
C ALA A 223 -6.11 -21.30 -14.45
N VAL A 224 -6.95 -20.28 -14.28
CA VAL A 224 -6.86 -18.98 -14.96
C VAL A 224 -6.85 -17.89 -13.90
N ILE A 225 -5.77 -17.13 -13.83
CA ILE A 225 -5.58 -16.02 -12.87
C ILE A 225 -5.44 -14.73 -13.66
N GLU A 226 -6.33 -13.78 -13.41
CA GLU A 226 -6.41 -12.49 -14.11
C GLU A 226 -6.54 -11.37 -13.09
N ASP A 227 -5.79 -10.28 -13.24
CA ASP A 227 -5.94 -9.08 -12.42
C ASP A 227 -5.98 -9.42 -10.92
N SER A 228 -5.07 -10.26 -10.42
CA SER A 228 -5.20 -10.82 -9.07
C SER A 228 -3.91 -10.81 -8.27
N LEU A 229 -4.06 -10.61 -6.97
CA LEU A 229 -2.99 -10.71 -5.99
C LEU A 229 -3.14 -12.01 -5.21
N LEU A 230 -2.25 -12.97 -5.45
CA LEU A 230 -2.14 -14.17 -4.63
C LEU A 230 -1.11 -13.91 -3.54
N MET A 231 -1.51 -13.88 -2.26
CA MET A 231 -0.58 -13.66 -1.15
C MET A 231 0.33 -14.87 -0.87
N GLY A 232 -0.02 -16.04 -1.41
CA GLY A 232 0.75 -17.27 -1.33
C GLY A 232 0.48 -18.07 -0.06
N ALA A 233 1.52 -18.72 0.46
CA ALA A 233 1.39 -19.60 1.63
C ALA A 233 2.55 -19.44 2.62
N ASP A 234 2.24 -19.64 3.89
CA ASP A 234 3.19 -19.62 5.01
C ASP A 234 4.09 -20.86 5.00
N TYR A 235 3.59 -21.98 4.49
CA TYR A 235 4.26 -23.29 4.42
C TYR A 235 3.81 -24.10 3.20
N TYR A 236 4.50 -25.20 2.91
CA TYR A 236 4.05 -26.19 1.93
C TYR A 236 3.33 -27.35 2.62
N GLU A 237 2.31 -27.91 1.97
CA GLU A 237 1.76 -29.21 2.33
C GLU A 237 2.54 -30.32 1.62
N THR A 238 2.93 -31.34 2.37
CA THR A 238 3.57 -32.53 1.80
C THR A 238 2.56 -33.37 1.01
N GLU A 239 3.04 -34.25 0.14
CA GLU A 239 2.15 -35.17 -0.59
C GLU A 239 1.34 -36.07 0.35
N ASN A 240 1.91 -36.45 1.51
CA ASN A 240 1.18 -37.18 2.54
C ASN A 240 0.05 -36.34 3.16
N ASP A 241 0.30 -35.06 3.44
CA ASP A 241 -0.73 -34.16 3.99
C ASP A 241 -1.90 -34.04 3.00
N LYS A 242 -1.58 -33.82 1.71
CA LYS A 242 -2.59 -33.73 0.64
C LYS A 242 -3.39 -35.03 0.50
N GLN A 243 -2.74 -36.19 0.62
CA GLN A 243 -3.42 -37.47 0.55
C GLN A 243 -4.41 -37.64 1.72
N VAL A 244 -3.98 -37.35 2.95
CA VAL A 244 -4.84 -37.41 4.15
C VAL A 244 -6.00 -36.42 4.06
N LEU A 245 -5.74 -35.20 3.55
CA LEU A 245 -6.77 -34.20 3.26
C LEU A 245 -7.78 -34.73 2.24
N SER A 246 -7.30 -35.30 1.13
CA SER A 246 -8.18 -35.85 0.09
C SER A 246 -9.05 -37.00 0.61
N GLU A 247 -8.52 -37.87 1.48
CA GLU A 247 -9.28 -38.98 2.09
C GLU A 247 -10.39 -38.50 3.02
N SER A 248 -10.23 -37.32 3.63
CA SER A 248 -11.23 -36.66 4.46
C SER A 248 -12.13 -35.67 3.70
N GLY A 249 -11.99 -35.58 2.38
CA GLY A 249 -12.74 -34.66 1.53
C GLY A 249 -12.31 -33.19 1.66
N GLY A 250 -11.14 -32.92 2.24
CA GLY A 250 -10.57 -31.60 2.35
C GLY A 250 -9.93 -31.10 1.06
N ILE A 251 -9.72 -29.78 0.98
CA ILE A 251 -9.11 -29.10 -0.16
C ILE A 251 -7.71 -28.65 0.24
N PRO A 252 -6.65 -28.96 -0.53
CA PRO A 252 -5.29 -28.51 -0.22
C PRO A 252 -5.13 -27.00 -0.37
N ILE A 253 -4.04 -26.44 0.17
CA ILE A 253 -3.69 -25.03 0.02
C ILE A 253 -3.40 -24.71 -1.45
N GLY A 254 -3.91 -23.55 -1.91
CA GLY A 254 -3.63 -23.00 -3.22
C GLY A 254 -4.87 -22.95 -4.12
N ILE A 255 -4.61 -22.75 -5.40
CA ILE A 255 -5.64 -22.64 -6.43
C ILE A 255 -5.92 -24.02 -7.02
N GLY A 256 -7.16 -24.49 -6.86
CA GLY A 256 -7.65 -25.77 -7.36
C GLY A 256 -7.74 -25.85 -8.89
N LYS A 257 -7.95 -27.06 -9.40
CA LYS A 257 -7.99 -27.32 -10.85
C LYS A 257 -9.12 -26.57 -11.52
N ASN A 258 -8.87 -26.05 -12.72
CA ASN A 258 -9.84 -25.31 -13.55
C ASN A 258 -10.51 -24.13 -12.83
N ALA A 259 -9.89 -23.60 -11.76
CA ALA A 259 -10.41 -22.43 -11.08
C ALA A 259 -10.15 -21.17 -11.92
N HIS A 260 -11.09 -20.23 -11.88
CA HIS A 260 -10.96 -18.94 -12.55
C HIS A 260 -11.03 -17.83 -11.52
N ILE A 261 -9.92 -17.12 -11.32
CA ILE A 261 -9.78 -16.06 -10.33
C ILE A 261 -9.53 -14.75 -11.07
N ARG A 262 -10.43 -13.78 -10.91
CA ARG A 262 -10.35 -12.48 -11.56
C ARG A 262 -10.64 -11.34 -10.58
N LYS A 263 -9.81 -10.29 -10.60
CA LYS A 263 -9.99 -9.07 -9.78
C LYS A 263 -10.13 -9.41 -8.29
N ALA A 264 -9.19 -10.21 -7.78
CA ALA A 264 -9.27 -10.74 -6.43
C ALA A 264 -7.94 -10.67 -5.66
N ILE A 265 -8.05 -10.60 -4.34
CA ILE A 265 -6.98 -10.83 -3.38
C ILE A 265 -7.21 -12.20 -2.74
N ILE A 266 -6.27 -13.12 -2.89
CA ILE A 266 -6.31 -14.43 -2.24
C ILE A 266 -5.29 -14.42 -1.12
N ASP A 267 -5.76 -14.30 0.12
CA ASP A 267 -4.89 -14.23 1.30
C ASP A 267 -4.24 -15.59 1.60
N LYS A 268 -3.31 -15.60 2.57
CA LYS A 268 -2.40 -16.71 2.80
C LYS A 268 -3.13 -18.00 3.14
N ASN A 269 -2.58 -19.09 2.62
CA ASN A 269 -3.03 -20.46 2.91
C ASN A 269 -4.50 -20.75 2.51
N ALA A 270 -5.12 -19.90 1.70
CA ALA A 270 -6.46 -20.15 1.20
C ALA A 270 -6.52 -21.49 0.44
N ARG A 271 -7.64 -22.19 0.59
CA ARG A 271 -7.91 -23.51 0.02
C ARG A 271 -9.03 -23.36 -1.00
N ILE A 272 -8.66 -23.15 -2.26
CA ILE A 272 -9.62 -22.93 -3.34
C ILE A 272 -9.89 -24.27 -4.04
N GLY A 273 -11.14 -24.71 -4.01
CA GLY A 273 -11.56 -25.97 -4.62
C GLY A 273 -11.45 -26.02 -6.15
N GLU A 274 -11.67 -27.21 -6.70
CA GLU A 274 -11.69 -27.40 -8.15
C GLU A 274 -12.92 -26.71 -8.77
N ASN A 275 -12.77 -26.12 -9.95
CA ASN A 275 -13.81 -25.42 -10.72
C ASN A 275 -14.44 -24.22 -9.99
N VAL A 276 -13.78 -23.64 -8.98
CA VAL A 276 -14.22 -22.39 -8.36
C VAL A 276 -14.09 -21.23 -9.35
N LYS A 277 -15.07 -20.32 -9.36
CA LYS A 277 -15.04 -19.09 -10.17
C LYS A 277 -15.20 -17.88 -9.27
N ILE A 278 -14.17 -17.08 -9.13
CA ILE A 278 -14.20 -15.78 -8.45
C ILE A 278 -14.13 -14.73 -9.55
N ILE A 279 -15.30 -14.27 -9.98
CA ILE A 279 -15.44 -13.41 -11.17
C ILE A 279 -16.40 -12.24 -10.97
N ASN A 280 -17.18 -12.23 -9.88
CA ASN A 280 -18.11 -11.16 -9.48
C ASN A 280 -18.99 -10.68 -10.66
N VAL A 281 -19.76 -11.60 -11.24
CA VAL A 281 -20.53 -11.34 -12.48
C VAL A 281 -21.55 -10.21 -12.35
N ASP A 282 -22.06 -10.00 -11.13
CA ASP A 282 -23.06 -8.99 -10.82
C ASP A 282 -22.43 -7.62 -10.46
N ASP A 283 -21.10 -7.49 -10.55
CA ASP A 283 -20.32 -6.27 -10.25
C ASP A 283 -20.66 -5.67 -8.88
N ILE A 284 -20.79 -6.54 -7.88
CA ILE A 284 -21.07 -6.15 -6.50
C ILE A 284 -19.89 -5.33 -5.99
N GLN A 285 -20.16 -4.13 -5.45
CA GLN A 285 -19.09 -3.26 -4.94
C GLN A 285 -18.71 -3.55 -3.49
N GLU A 286 -19.70 -3.92 -2.67
CA GLU A 286 -19.57 -4.06 -1.22
C GLU A 286 -20.35 -5.28 -0.75
N ALA A 287 -19.68 -6.24 -0.11
CA ALA A 287 -20.34 -7.39 0.50
C ALA A 287 -19.54 -7.94 1.68
N SER A 288 -20.21 -8.16 2.79
CA SER A 288 -19.67 -8.87 3.97
C SER A 288 -20.14 -10.31 3.92
N ARG A 289 -19.21 -11.24 3.64
CA ARG A 289 -19.46 -12.68 3.47
C ARG A 289 -18.42 -13.49 4.24
N GLU A 290 -18.00 -12.99 5.40
CA GLU A 290 -16.89 -13.54 6.17
C GLU A 290 -17.17 -14.99 6.62
N SER A 291 -18.45 -15.33 6.86
CA SER A 291 -18.89 -16.72 7.12
C SER A 291 -18.63 -17.67 5.95
N ASP A 292 -18.63 -17.13 4.73
CA ASP A 292 -18.39 -17.87 3.49
C ASP A 292 -16.92 -17.76 3.05
N GLY A 293 -16.06 -17.12 3.87
CA GLY A 293 -14.62 -17.05 3.68
C GLY A 293 -14.12 -15.88 2.81
N TYR A 294 -14.96 -14.91 2.48
CA TYR A 294 -14.55 -13.75 1.67
C TYR A 294 -15.31 -12.46 2.02
N PHE A 295 -14.85 -11.34 1.49
CA PHE A 295 -15.62 -10.11 1.42
C PHE A 295 -15.36 -9.40 0.08
N ILE A 296 -16.20 -8.44 -0.28
CA ILE A 296 -16.02 -7.61 -1.47
C ILE A 296 -15.95 -6.15 -1.05
N LYS A 297 -14.91 -5.45 -1.51
CA LYS A 297 -14.67 -4.03 -1.26
C LYS A 297 -14.22 -3.37 -2.56
N SER A 298 -14.82 -2.25 -2.97
CA SER A 298 -14.56 -1.60 -4.27
C SER A 298 -14.62 -2.59 -5.46
N GLY A 299 -15.52 -3.59 -5.39
CA GLY A 299 -15.65 -4.63 -6.41
C GLY A 299 -14.50 -5.64 -6.49
N ILE A 300 -13.56 -5.62 -5.54
CA ILE A 300 -12.44 -6.56 -5.42
C ILE A 300 -12.84 -7.64 -4.42
N VAL A 301 -12.82 -8.90 -4.85
CA VAL A 301 -13.09 -10.04 -3.97
C VAL A 301 -11.84 -10.35 -3.15
N THR A 302 -11.96 -10.39 -1.82
CA THR A 302 -10.87 -10.80 -0.94
C THR A 302 -11.23 -12.09 -0.23
N VAL A 303 -10.52 -13.18 -0.56
CA VAL A 303 -10.61 -14.44 0.18
C VAL A 303 -9.75 -14.33 1.43
N ILE A 304 -10.36 -14.62 2.58
CA ILE A 304 -9.75 -14.47 3.90
C ILE A 304 -8.66 -15.52 4.11
N LYS A 305 -7.65 -15.18 4.91
CA LYS A 305 -6.58 -16.10 5.32
C LYS A 305 -7.15 -17.43 5.82
N ASP A 306 -6.53 -18.54 5.40
CA ASP A 306 -6.90 -19.92 5.78
C ASP A 306 -8.34 -20.33 5.36
N ALA A 307 -9.07 -19.49 4.61
CA ALA A 307 -10.43 -19.80 4.20
C ALA A 307 -10.47 -20.96 3.19
N LEU A 308 -11.55 -21.71 3.24
CA LEU A 308 -11.86 -22.78 2.29
C LEU A 308 -13.03 -22.35 1.42
N ILE A 309 -12.80 -22.31 0.11
CA ILE A 309 -13.84 -22.08 -0.90
C ILE A 309 -14.17 -23.41 -1.57
N PRO A 310 -15.38 -23.99 -1.33
CA PRO A 310 -15.72 -25.32 -1.84
C PRO A 310 -15.66 -25.43 -3.36
N SER A 311 -15.36 -26.62 -3.87
CA SER A 311 -15.33 -26.89 -5.31
C SER A 311 -16.64 -26.49 -6.01
N GLY A 312 -16.53 -25.88 -7.19
CA GLY A 312 -17.67 -25.43 -8.00
C GLY A 312 -18.37 -24.14 -7.52
N THR A 313 -17.91 -23.54 -6.42
CA THR A 313 -18.45 -22.26 -5.93
C THR A 313 -18.24 -21.15 -6.97
N VAL A 314 -19.25 -20.30 -7.13
CA VAL A 314 -19.17 -19.08 -7.96
C VAL A 314 -19.40 -17.87 -7.06
N ILE A 315 -18.45 -16.93 -7.09
CA ILE A 315 -18.45 -15.65 -6.38
C ILE A 315 -18.45 -14.52 -7.41
#